data_AF-A0A7C2L8F3-F1
#
_entry.id   AF-A0A7C2L8F3-F1
#
_cell.length_a   1.000
_cell.length_b   1.000
_cell.length_c   1.000
_cell.angle_alpha   90.00
_cell.angle_beta   90.00
_cell.angle_gamma   90.00
#
_symmetry.space_group_name_H-M   'P 1'
#
loop_
_entity.id
_entity.type
_entity.pdbx_description
1 polymer ?
#
loop_
_entity_poly.entity_id
_entity_poly.type
_entity_poly.pdbx_seq_one_letter_code
_entity_poly.pdbx_strand_id
1 'polypeptide(L)'
;MGRPGRSFHARKGAELMEDLLQLAGIVATAGAVLAAAYLLWGVFSGMATSWATLPAAERLRVEQNIHLAGRALLTATAVAAASFTLLYLRETTIGYLFLLLAALLALGVPLGIIHLAPQTGREPTLLPVIVTSFQQAGILCLVPGIIFAVLDVWVRVTSGYFREMFNRANLQYGANVARESQPTNRFLGYCWQLPFCRPSIRKNCPIYHARRACWREGVGCMCEERVILQALEGKGAPSPDPRQNVRFIPYNRHLSKEEKQERCRNCIIYNYRQQQKYQVIAPIVIVAAVAIVVHYAQQAQQILFQVLRTVDNFVARFAFLPSSGEVQYMKIESLARSSEFVTWMMIGIIAVIFVSYVLRVVEYFIFQLKV
;
A
#
# COMPACT_ATOMS: atom_id res chain seq x y z
N MET A 1 11.54 29.65 23.44
CA MET A 1 11.97 29.08 22.15
C MET A 1 12.22 27.59 22.32
N GLY A 2 11.22 26.75 22.01
CA GLY A 2 11.29 25.30 22.17
C GLY A 2 11.96 24.62 20.98
N ARG A 3 12.83 23.64 21.26
CA ARG A 3 13.66 22.90 20.28
C ARG A 3 12.80 22.18 19.21
N PRO A 4 12.95 22.47 17.90
CA PRO A 4 12.17 21.83 16.83
C PRO A 4 12.58 20.39 16.50
N GLY A 5 13.69 19.87 17.03
CA GLY A 5 14.19 18.52 16.69
C GLY A 5 13.41 17.35 17.30
N ARG A 6 12.70 17.55 18.43
CA ARG A 6 11.93 16.46 19.07
C ARG A 6 10.62 16.13 18.34
N SER A 7 10.05 17.06 17.58
CA SER A 7 8.79 16.85 16.88
C SER A 7 8.93 16.02 15.61
N PHE A 8 10.08 16.08 14.92
CA PHE A 8 10.29 15.34 13.67
C PHE A 8 10.43 13.83 13.90
N HIS A 9 11.25 13.40 14.88
CA HIS A 9 11.39 11.98 15.21
C HIS A 9 10.11 11.40 15.82
N ALA A 10 9.39 12.18 16.64
CA ALA A 10 8.10 11.76 17.20
C ALA A 10 7.04 11.60 16.10
N ARG A 11 7.00 12.52 15.12
CA ARG A 11 6.05 12.45 14.00
C ARG A 11 6.36 11.27 13.08
N LYS A 12 7.61 11.05 12.73
CA LYS A 12 8.04 9.90 11.92
C LYS A 12 7.80 8.56 12.65
N GLY A 13 7.96 8.53 13.97
CA GLY A 13 7.62 7.36 14.79
C GLY A 13 6.12 7.06 14.82
N ALA A 14 5.28 8.10 14.89
CA ALA A 14 3.83 7.95 14.83
C ALA A 14 3.36 7.43 13.46
N GLU A 15 3.89 7.99 12.37
CA GLU A 15 3.60 7.55 10.99
C GLU A 15 4.00 6.08 10.77
N LEU A 16 5.20 5.68 11.22
CA LEU A 16 5.64 4.27 11.15
C LEU A 16 4.78 3.32 11.99
N MET A 17 4.32 3.76 13.16
CA MET A 17 3.45 2.95 14.02
C MET A 17 2.07 2.74 13.40
N GLU A 18 1.53 3.78 12.75
CA GLU A 18 0.27 3.72 12.01
C GLU A 18 0.37 2.75 10.82
N ASP A 19 1.42 2.86 10.02
CA ASP A 19 1.69 1.95 8.89
C ASP A 19 1.81 0.49 9.35
N LEU A 20 2.51 0.24 10.47
CA LEU A 20 2.68 -1.11 11.04
C LEU A 20 1.37 -1.68 11.56
N LEU A 21 0.56 -0.89 12.26
CA LEU A 21 -0.76 -1.31 12.75
C LEU A 21 -1.70 -1.60 11.57
N GLN A 22 -1.65 -0.80 10.51
CA GLN A 22 -2.49 -1.00 9.32
C GLN A 22 -2.09 -2.29 8.59
N LEU A 23 -0.80 -2.52 8.39
CA LEU A 23 -0.30 -3.75 7.79
C LEU A 23 -0.68 -4.98 8.63
N ALA A 24 -0.48 -4.90 9.96
CA ALA A 24 -0.86 -5.97 10.87
C ALA A 24 -2.37 -6.27 10.82
N GLY A 25 -3.22 -5.24 10.82
CA GLY A 25 -4.67 -5.39 10.72
C GLY A 25 -5.10 -6.04 9.40
N ILE A 26 -4.54 -5.62 8.26
CA ILE A 26 -4.88 -6.19 6.94
C ILE A 26 -4.45 -7.66 6.85
N VAL A 27 -3.21 -7.97 7.26
CA VAL A 27 -2.67 -9.34 7.22
C VAL A 27 -3.48 -10.25 8.15
N ALA A 28 -3.81 -9.78 9.36
CA ALA A 28 -4.62 -10.52 10.30
C ALA A 28 -6.05 -10.75 9.77
N THR A 29 -6.66 -9.76 9.12
CA THR A 29 -7.99 -9.92 8.51
C THR A 29 -7.97 -10.95 7.39
N ALA A 30 -6.97 -10.90 6.51
CA ALA A 30 -6.80 -11.91 5.46
C ALA A 30 -6.61 -13.31 6.07
N GLY A 31 -5.81 -13.43 7.12
CA GLY A 31 -5.63 -14.68 7.87
C GLY A 31 -6.94 -15.20 8.48
N ALA A 32 -7.74 -14.32 9.09
CA ALA A 32 -9.04 -14.68 9.66
C ALA A 32 -10.03 -15.17 8.59
N VAL A 33 -10.10 -14.50 7.43
CA VAL A 33 -10.95 -14.91 6.30
C VAL A 33 -10.52 -16.28 5.76
N LEU A 34 -9.22 -16.51 5.59
CA LEU A 34 -8.70 -17.79 5.12
C LEU A 34 -8.99 -18.92 6.12
N ALA A 35 -8.78 -18.68 7.43
CA ALA A 35 -9.08 -19.64 8.47
C ALA A 35 -10.58 -19.96 8.55
N ALA A 36 -11.44 -18.94 8.45
CA ALA A 36 -12.89 -19.10 8.42
C ALA A 36 -13.33 -19.92 7.19
N ALA A 37 -12.83 -19.58 5.99
CA ALA A 37 -13.11 -20.31 4.76
C ALA A 37 -12.66 -21.78 4.85
N TYR A 38 -11.49 -22.03 5.45
CA TYR A 38 -10.98 -23.39 5.66
C TYR A 38 -11.87 -24.21 6.60
N LEU A 39 -12.31 -23.63 7.71
CA LEU A 39 -13.22 -24.29 8.65
C LEU A 39 -14.58 -24.59 8.00
N LEU A 40 -15.14 -23.62 7.27
CA LEU A 40 -16.39 -23.81 6.52
C LEU A 40 -16.25 -24.88 5.45
N TRP A 41 -15.13 -24.89 4.72
CA TRP A 41 -14.82 -25.94 3.76
C TRP A 41 -14.75 -27.31 4.45
N GLY A 42 -14.13 -27.42 5.63
CA GLY A 42 -14.12 -28.66 6.42
C GLY A 42 -15.52 -29.16 6.81
N VAL A 43 -16.45 -28.25 7.10
CA VAL A 43 -17.86 -28.56 7.36
C VAL A 43 -18.58 -29.02 6.08
N PHE A 44 -18.54 -28.22 5.02
CA PHE A 44 -19.32 -28.46 3.80
C PHE A 44 -18.77 -29.57 2.91
N SER A 45 -17.48 -29.89 3.02
CA SER A 45 -16.89 -31.07 2.39
C SER A 45 -17.32 -32.39 3.05
N GLY A 46 -18.01 -32.34 4.19
CA GLY A 46 -18.44 -33.51 4.96
C GLY A 46 -17.35 -34.14 5.81
N MET A 47 -16.10 -33.69 5.73
CA MET A 47 -14.97 -34.30 6.44
C MET A 47 -14.99 -34.03 7.95
N ALA A 48 -15.56 -32.91 8.39
CA ALA A 48 -15.78 -32.62 9.80
C ALA A 48 -16.97 -33.38 10.40
N THR A 49 -17.93 -33.81 9.56
CA THR A 49 -19.12 -34.56 9.98
C THR A 49 -18.87 -36.06 9.95
N SER A 50 -18.15 -36.57 8.95
CA SER A 50 -17.73 -37.97 8.85
C SER A 50 -16.41 -38.28 9.57
N TRP A 51 -15.94 -37.42 10.49
CA TRP A 51 -14.64 -37.60 11.16
C TRP A 51 -14.49 -38.96 11.84
N ALA A 52 -15.57 -39.46 12.45
CA ALA A 52 -15.57 -40.74 13.17
C ALA A 52 -15.42 -41.97 12.26
N THR A 53 -15.70 -41.87 10.96
CA THR A 53 -15.61 -42.99 10.01
C THR A 53 -14.27 -43.06 9.28
N LEU A 54 -13.43 -42.02 9.36
CA LEU A 54 -12.14 -41.96 8.66
C LEU A 54 -11.12 -42.97 9.20
N PRO A 55 -10.04 -43.31 8.46
CA PRO A 55 -8.91 -44.07 9.01
C PRO A 55 -8.18 -43.33 10.14
N ALA A 56 -7.60 -44.04 11.11
CA ALA A 56 -6.99 -43.45 12.31
C ALA A 56 -5.91 -42.38 12.02
N ALA A 57 -5.09 -42.59 10.99
CA ALA A 57 -4.06 -41.62 10.57
C ALA A 57 -4.68 -40.32 9.99
N GLU A 58 -5.81 -40.42 9.31
CA GLU A 58 -6.50 -39.26 8.72
C GLU A 58 -7.33 -38.52 9.77
N ARG A 59 -7.91 -39.21 10.75
CA ARG A 59 -8.63 -38.59 11.89
C ARG A 59 -7.76 -37.60 12.64
N LEU A 60 -6.55 -38.01 13.01
CA LEU A 60 -5.61 -37.16 13.75
C LEU A 60 -5.22 -35.92 12.94
N ARG A 61 -4.96 -36.10 11.64
CA ARG A 61 -4.60 -34.99 10.74
C ARG A 61 -5.73 -33.97 10.62
N VAL A 62 -6.96 -34.43 10.41
CA VAL A 62 -8.15 -33.57 10.26
C VAL A 62 -8.44 -32.81 11.56
N GLU A 63 -8.38 -33.49 12.71
CA GLU A 63 -8.58 -32.89 14.03
C GLU A 63 -7.52 -31.82 14.33
N GLN A 64 -6.24 -32.12 14.12
CA GLN A 64 -5.15 -31.16 14.32
C GLN A 64 -5.29 -29.93 13.41
N ASN A 65 -5.65 -30.13 12.13
CA ASN A 65 -5.85 -29.03 11.18
C ASN A 65 -7.03 -28.15 11.58
N ILE A 66 -8.14 -28.73 12.06
CA ILE A 66 -9.31 -27.98 12.53
C ILE A 66 -8.96 -27.17 13.78
N HIS A 67 -8.26 -27.76 14.76
CA HIS A 67 -7.83 -27.02 15.95
C HIS A 67 -6.82 -25.91 15.62
N LEU A 68 -5.90 -26.16 14.69
CA LEU A 68 -4.94 -25.14 14.25
C LEU A 68 -5.66 -23.98 13.55
N ALA A 69 -6.61 -24.29 12.65
CA ALA A 69 -7.42 -23.28 11.96
C ALA A 69 -8.32 -22.50 12.92
N GLY A 70 -8.92 -23.17 13.91
CA GLY A 70 -9.70 -22.50 14.97
C GLY A 70 -8.85 -21.52 15.78
N ARG A 71 -7.65 -21.95 16.23
CA ARG A 71 -6.71 -21.07 16.94
C ARG A 71 -6.22 -19.92 16.06
N ALA A 72 -5.93 -20.19 14.78
CA ALA A 72 -5.53 -19.17 13.82
C ALA A 72 -6.64 -18.15 13.58
N LEU A 73 -7.90 -18.58 13.47
CA LEU A 73 -9.05 -17.68 13.37
C LEU A 73 -9.14 -16.76 14.59
N LEU A 74 -8.98 -17.30 15.80
CA LEU A 74 -9.05 -16.52 17.04
C LEU A 74 -7.91 -15.51 17.16
N THR A 75 -6.66 -15.93 16.94
CA THR A 75 -5.51 -15.02 17.03
C THR A 75 -5.55 -13.95 15.95
N ALA A 76 -5.91 -14.32 14.72
CA ALA A 76 -6.05 -13.37 13.63
C ALA A 76 -7.19 -12.37 13.87
N THR A 77 -8.34 -12.84 14.37
CA THR A 77 -9.47 -11.95 14.69
C THR A 77 -9.14 -11.01 15.86
N ALA A 78 -8.44 -11.51 16.89
CA ALA A 78 -7.98 -10.68 18.01
C ALA A 78 -7.01 -9.59 17.56
N VAL A 79 -6.01 -9.94 16.75
CA VAL A 79 -5.03 -8.97 16.21
C VAL A 79 -5.72 -7.96 15.30
N ALA A 80 -6.59 -8.40 14.39
CA ALA A 80 -7.34 -7.50 13.51
C ALA A 80 -8.23 -6.53 14.31
N ALA A 81 -8.97 -7.06 15.29
CA ALA A 81 -9.83 -6.24 16.15
C ALA A 81 -9.03 -5.20 16.94
N ALA A 82 -7.88 -5.59 17.51
CA ALA A 82 -7.01 -4.68 18.25
C ALA A 82 -6.37 -3.61 17.34
N SER A 83 -5.80 -4.00 16.20
CA SER A 83 -5.17 -3.08 15.24
C SER A 83 -6.16 -2.04 14.73
N PHE A 84 -7.35 -2.46 14.30
CA PHE A 84 -8.36 -1.53 13.81
C PHE A 84 -8.97 -0.67 14.92
N THR A 85 -9.16 -1.21 16.12
CA THR A 85 -9.58 -0.41 17.29
C THR A 85 -8.60 0.72 17.57
N LEU A 86 -7.29 0.48 17.47
CA LEU A 86 -6.27 1.49 17.71
C LEU A 86 -6.15 2.54 16.60
N LEU A 87 -6.22 2.11 15.33
CA LEU A 87 -6.13 3.00 14.17
C LEU A 87 -7.32 3.96 14.08
N TYR A 88 -8.52 3.45 14.36
CA TYR A 88 -9.77 4.14 14.11
C TYR A 88 -10.45 4.64 15.39
N LEU A 89 -9.68 4.94 16.44
CA LEU A 89 -10.20 5.48 17.71
C LEU A 89 -11.10 6.72 17.55
N ARG A 90 -10.91 7.49 16.46
CA ARG A 90 -11.68 8.72 16.17
C ARG A 90 -12.83 8.50 15.20
N GLU A 91 -12.84 7.38 14.51
CA GLU A 91 -13.81 7.08 13.45
C GLU A 91 -14.91 6.22 14.03
N THR A 92 -16.09 6.79 14.22
CA THR A 92 -17.16 6.11 14.97
C THR A 92 -17.89 5.03 14.18
N THR A 93 -17.74 5.03 12.85
CA THR A 93 -18.32 4.02 11.97
C THR A 93 -17.79 2.61 12.21
N ILE A 94 -16.57 2.48 12.77
CA ILE A 94 -15.95 1.18 12.99
C ILE A 94 -16.64 0.34 14.06
N GLY A 95 -17.28 0.98 15.05
CA GLY A 95 -18.05 0.29 16.08
C GLY A 95 -19.19 -0.54 15.48
N TYR A 96 -19.92 0.04 14.54
CA TYR A 96 -21.03 -0.64 13.86
C TYR A 96 -20.55 -1.79 12.97
N LEU A 97 -19.39 -1.65 12.32
CA LEU A 97 -18.79 -2.73 11.54
C LEU A 97 -18.41 -3.92 12.43
N PHE A 98 -17.83 -3.66 13.60
CA PHE A 98 -17.53 -4.73 14.57
C PHE A 98 -18.78 -5.41 15.12
N LEU A 99 -19.85 -4.66 15.39
CA LEU A 99 -21.14 -5.24 15.82
C LEU A 99 -21.74 -6.14 14.74
N LEU A 100 -21.73 -5.70 13.48
CA LEU A 100 -22.22 -6.49 12.35
C LEU A 100 -21.39 -7.77 12.18
N LEU A 101 -20.06 -7.66 12.26
CA LEU A 101 -19.16 -8.81 12.16
C LEU A 101 -19.35 -9.79 13.33
N ALA A 102 -19.53 -9.28 14.54
CA ALA A 102 -19.82 -10.10 15.71
C ALA A 102 -21.13 -10.87 15.56
N ALA A 103 -22.20 -10.22 15.09
CA ALA A 103 -23.48 -10.88 14.81
C ALA A 103 -23.33 -11.97 13.74
N LEU A 104 -22.57 -11.70 12.67
CA LEU A 104 -22.33 -12.66 11.60
C LEU A 104 -21.52 -13.87 12.09
N LEU A 105 -20.44 -13.66 12.83
CA LEU A 105 -19.55 -14.74 13.28
C LEU A 105 -20.11 -15.52 14.47
N ALA A 106 -20.71 -14.85 15.47
CA ALA A 106 -21.19 -15.52 16.67
C ALA A 106 -22.56 -16.18 16.52
N LEU A 107 -23.40 -15.67 15.61
CA LEU A 107 -24.76 -16.18 15.42
C LEU A 107 -24.97 -16.68 13.99
N GLY A 108 -24.67 -15.84 12.98
CA GLY A 108 -24.95 -16.17 11.57
C GLY A 108 -24.28 -17.46 11.10
N VAL A 109 -22.96 -17.56 11.30
CA VAL A 109 -22.18 -18.72 10.87
C VAL A 109 -22.56 -20.00 11.63
N PRO A 110 -22.63 -20.01 12.98
CA PRO A 110 -23.11 -21.17 13.73
C PRO A 110 -24.50 -21.66 13.31
N LEU A 111 -25.46 -20.75 13.12
CA LEU A 111 -26.80 -21.12 12.64
C LEU A 111 -26.74 -21.72 11.24
N GLY A 112 -25.94 -21.12 10.34
CA GLY A 112 -25.69 -21.67 9.01
C GLY A 112 -25.10 -23.08 9.05
N ILE A 113 -24.11 -23.32 9.91
CA ILE A 113 -23.51 -24.65 10.08
C ILE A 113 -24.55 -25.66 10.58
N ILE A 114 -25.33 -25.32 11.62
CA ILE A 114 -26.32 -26.25 12.20
C ILE A 114 -27.40 -26.65 11.17
N HIS A 115 -27.84 -25.71 10.34
CA HIS A 115 -28.93 -25.95 9.39
C HIS A 115 -28.49 -26.48 8.02
N LEU A 116 -27.27 -26.15 7.57
CA LEU A 116 -26.81 -26.45 6.21
C LEU A 116 -25.73 -27.56 6.17
N ALA A 117 -25.15 -27.93 7.31
CA ALA A 117 -24.12 -28.98 7.32
C ALA A 117 -24.73 -30.35 6.98
N PRO A 118 -24.01 -31.19 6.20
CA PRO A 118 -24.41 -32.57 5.94
C PRO A 118 -24.55 -33.37 7.24
N GLN A 119 -25.78 -33.73 7.61
CA GLN A 119 -26.09 -34.46 8.83
C GLN A 119 -25.74 -35.95 8.67
N THR A 120 -24.60 -36.39 9.24
CA THR A 120 -24.16 -37.79 9.24
C THR A 120 -24.57 -38.48 10.55
N GLY A 121 -25.86 -38.77 10.72
CA GLY A 121 -26.36 -39.64 11.80
C GLY A 121 -25.93 -39.24 13.22
N ARG A 122 -25.86 -40.24 14.12
CA ARG A 122 -25.64 -40.09 15.57
C ARG A 122 -24.17 -40.19 16.00
N GLU A 123 -23.25 -40.07 15.05
CA GLU A 123 -21.82 -40.27 15.30
C GLU A 123 -21.15 -39.01 15.88
N PRO A 124 -20.04 -39.15 16.64
CA PRO A 124 -19.32 -38.00 17.16
C PRO A 124 -18.70 -37.18 16.03
N THR A 125 -19.01 -35.87 15.99
CA THR A 125 -18.56 -34.93 14.95
C THR A 125 -17.68 -33.82 15.53
N LEU A 126 -16.90 -33.15 14.67
CA LEU A 126 -16.07 -32.00 15.04
C LEU A 126 -16.81 -30.65 14.92
N LEU A 127 -18.10 -30.66 14.56
CA LEU A 127 -18.92 -29.45 14.42
C LEU A 127 -18.93 -28.56 15.68
N PRO A 128 -19.01 -29.08 16.92
CA PRO A 128 -19.00 -28.24 18.12
C PRO A 128 -17.71 -27.43 18.29
N VAL A 129 -16.56 -28.00 17.91
CA VAL A 129 -15.25 -27.32 17.99
C VAL A 129 -15.19 -26.16 17.00
N ILE A 130 -15.75 -26.35 15.80
CA ILE A 130 -15.80 -25.32 14.76
C ILE A 130 -16.76 -24.19 15.19
N VAL A 131 -17.96 -24.54 15.65
CA VAL A 131 -18.97 -23.59 16.12
C VAL A 131 -18.44 -22.73 17.27
N THR A 132 -17.81 -23.34 18.27
CA THR A 132 -17.24 -22.61 19.42
C THR A 132 -16.11 -21.66 19.00
N SER A 133 -15.30 -22.04 18.01
CA SER A 133 -14.26 -21.16 17.45
C SER A 133 -14.84 -19.90 16.79
N PHE A 134 -15.92 -20.04 16.02
CA PHE A 134 -16.63 -18.91 15.41
C PHE A 134 -17.32 -18.01 16.44
N GLN A 135 -17.94 -18.61 17.46
CA GLN A 135 -18.55 -17.88 18.58
C GLN A 135 -17.53 -17.05 19.35
N GLN A 136 -16.39 -17.64 19.70
CA GLN A 136 -15.31 -16.94 20.38
C GLN A 136 -14.73 -15.81 19.51
N ALA A 137 -14.56 -16.03 18.20
CA ALA A 137 -14.12 -14.98 17.27
C ALA A 137 -15.12 -13.81 17.21
N GLY A 138 -16.43 -14.10 17.17
CA GLY A 138 -17.45 -13.07 17.19
C GLY A 138 -17.50 -12.27 18.51
N ILE A 139 -17.29 -12.93 19.65
CA ILE A 139 -17.20 -12.25 20.96
C ILE A 139 -16.03 -11.26 21.00
N LEU A 140 -14.88 -11.59 20.39
CA LEU A 140 -13.73 -10.69 20.31
C LEU A 140 -14.04 -9.38 19.56
N CYS A 141 -14.90 -9.42 18.55
CA CYS A 141 -15.36 -8.22 17.83
C CYS A 141 -16.49 -7.51 18.58
N LEU A 142 -17.33 -8.24 19.33
CA LEU A 142 -18.49 -7.68 20.02
C LEU A 142 -18.09 -6.64 21.07
N VAL A 143 -17.07 -6.95 21.88
CA VAL A 143 -16.62 -6.08 22.99
C VAL A 143 -16.21 -4.68 22.51
N PRO A 144 -15.25 -4.51 21.58
CA PRO A 144 -14.91 -3.18 21.07
C PRO A 144 -16.08 -2.53 20.31
N GLY A 145 -16.89 -3.32 19.57
CA GLY A 145 -18.06 -2.81 18.85
C GLY A 145 -19.07 -2.11 19.75
N ILE A 146 -19.43 -2.72 20.89
CA ILE A 146 -20.36 -2.12 21.87
C ILE A 146 -19.77 -0.82 22.43
N ILE A 147 -18.50 -0.83 22.82
CA ILE A 147 -17.83 0.34 23.40
C ILE A 147 -17.87 1.53 22.43
N PHE A 148 -17.49 1.33 21.17
CA PHE A 148 -17.50 2.39 20.18
C PHE A 148 -18.90 2.88 19.81
N ALA A 149 -19.88 1.99 19.72
CA ALA A 149 -21.26 2.38 19.42
C ALA A 149 -21.85 3.27 20.54
N VAL A 150 -21.57 2.94 21.81
CA VAL A 150 -21.99 3.77 22.95
C VAL A 150 -21.29 5.13 22.93
N LEU A 151 -19.98 5.17 22.66
CA LEU A 151 -19.23 6.43 22.53
C LEU A 151 -19.73 7.31 21.37
N ASP A 152 -20.07 6.72 20.22
CA ASP A 152 -20.61 7.47 19.08
C ASP A 152 -21.95 8.12 19.42
N VAL A 153 -22.87 7.35 20.00
CA VAL A 153 -24.17 7.87 20.44
C VAL A 153 -23.97 9.02 21.43
N TRP A 154 -23.04 8.87 22.38
CA TRP A 154 -22.70 9.92 23.35
C TRP A 154 -22.15 11.19 22.69
N VAL A 155 -21.19 11.06 21.77
CA VAL A 155 -20.59 12.20 21.06
C VAL A 155 -21.63 12.91 20.18
N ARG A 156 -22.46 12.17 19.45
CA ARG A 156 -23.49 12.77 18.58
C ARG A 156 -24.54 13.54 19.36
N VAL A 157 -24.96 13.01 20.51
CA VAL A 157 -25.89 13.68 21.43
C VAL A 157 -25.28 14.97 21.99
N THR A 158 -23.95 15.04 22.13
CA THR A 158 -23.25 16.20 22.70
C THR A 158 -22.71 17.21 21.67
N SER A 159 -22.45 16.83 20.41
CA SER A 159 -21.74 17.66 19.42
C SER A 159 -22.57 18.26 18.27
N GLY A 160 -23.90 18.16 18.31
CA GLY A 160 -24.82 18.42 17.17
C GLY A 160 -24.94 19.85 16.60
N TYR A 161 -24.03 20.80 16.85
CA TYR A 161 -24.23 22.22 16.50
C TYR A 161 -23.19 22.86 15.54
N PHE A 162 -22.01 22.25 15.30
CA PHE A 162 -20.87 22.98 14.69
C PHE A 162 -20.50 22.62 13.23
N ARG A 163 -21.05 21.54 12.64
CA ARG A 163 -20.57 21.00 11.35
C ARG A 163 -21.15 21.71 10.11
N GLU A 164 -22.30 22.36 10.23
CA GLU A 164 -23.01 23.05 9.13
C GLU A 164 -22.31 24.36 8.69
N MET A 165 -21.54 25.00 9.58
CA MET A 165 -21.02 26.35 9.38
C MET A 165 -19.72 26.41 8.54
N PHE A 166 -18.91 25.34 8.54
CA PHE A 166 -17.60 25.32 7.86
C PHE A 166 -17.67 24.97 6.36
N ASN A 167 -18.67 24.20 5.92
CA ASN A 167 -18.80 23.82 4.51
C ASN A 167 -19.22 24.97 3.58
N ARG A 168 -19.71 26.09 4.13
CA ARG A 168 -20.09 27.28 3.35
C ARG A 168 -18.95 28.26 3.10
N ALA A 169 -17.82 28.14 3.80
CA ALA A 169 -16.74 29.14 3.75
C ALA A 169 -15.63 28.88 2.69
N ASN A 170 -15.51 27.66 2.16
CA ASN A 170 -14.33 27.26 1.35
C ASN A 170 -14.51 27.23 -0.18
N LEU A 171 -15.67 27.61 -0.73
CA LEU A 171 -16.00 27.42 -2.16
C LEU A 171 -15.79 28.64 -3.08
N GLN A 172 -15.18 29.75 -2.63
CA GLN A 172 -15.24 31.04 -3.37
C GLN A 172 -13.90 31.68 -3.84
N TYR A 173 -12.77 30.98 -3.92
CA TYR A 173 -11.52 31.59 -4.43
C TYR A 173 -11.06 30.97 -5.76
N GLY A 174 -11.14 31.74 -6.86
CA GLY A 174 -10.29 31.51 -8.05
C GLY A 174 -10.86 31.68 -9.47
N ALA A 175 -12.08 32.22 -9.66
CA ALA A 175 -12.75 32.16 -10.97
C ALA A 175 -12.19 33.07 -12.10
N ASN A 176 -11.40 34.12 -11.81
CA ASN A 176 -11.13 35.20 -12.79
C ASN A 176 -9.64 35.56 -12.97
N VAL A 177 -8.80 34.64 -13.47
CA VAL A 177 -7.40 34.99 -13.83
C VAL A 177 -7.11 34.61 -15.28
N ALA A 178 -6.81 35.62 -16.10
CA ALA A 178 -6.43 35.47 -17.51
C ALA A 178 -5.12 34.67 -17.66
N ARG A 179 -5.09 33.72 -18.59
CA ARG A 179 -3.93 32.85 -18.84
C ARG A 179 -2.89 33.56 -19.72
N GLU A 180 -1.72 33.82 -19.16
CA GLU A 180 -0.54 34.35 -19.88
C GLU A 180 0.08 33.30 -20.81
N SER A 181 0.71 33.75 -21.91
CA SER A 181 1.41 32.88 -22.86
C SER A 181 2.62 32.20 -22.19
N GLN A 182 2.58 30.86 -22.09
CA GLN A 182 3.66 30.08 -21.50
C GLN A 182 4.77 29.77 -22.51
N PRO A 183 6.04 29.71 -22.09
CA PRO A 183 7.14 29.28 -22.95
C PRO A 183 6.96 27.81 -23.39
N THR A 184 7.47 27.48 -24.59
CA THR A 184 7.48 26.12 -25.12
C THR A 184 8.34 25.20 -24.26
N ASN A 185 7.78 24.05 -23.87
CA ASN A 185 8.42 23.07 -23.00
C ASN A 185 9.59 22.39 -23.70
N ARG A 186 10.82 22.78 -23.36
CA ARG A 186 12.04 22.15 -23.91
C ARG A 186 12.47 20.97 -23.05
N PHE A 187 12.68 19.81 -23.68
CA PHE A 187 13.16 18.59 -23.00
C PHE A 187 14.51 18.83 -22.32
N LEU A 188 14.59 18.58 -21.00
CA LEU A 188 15.75 18.84 -20.14
C LEU A 188 16.31 20.27 -20.24
N GLY A 189 15.45 21.22 -20.60
CA GLY A 189 15.80 22.63 -20.74
C GLY A 189 16.07 23.32 -19.41
N TYR A 190 16.62 24.54 -19.50
CA TYR A 190 16.80 25.43 -18.35
C TYR A 190 15.46 25.84 -17.73
N CYS A 191 15.45 26.34 -16.49
CA CYS A 191 14.22 26.70 -15.79
C CYS A 191 13.34 27.71 -16.55
N TRP A 192 13.94 28.61 -17.35
CA TRP A 192 13.21 29.58 -18.17
C TRP A 192 12.63 29.02 -19.47
N GLN A 193 12.98 27.79 -19.83
CA GLN A 193 12.44 27.05 -20.98
C GLN A 193 11.33 26.08 -20.56
N LEU A 194 10.93 26.13 -19.28
CA LEU A 194 9.85 25.33 -18.71
C LEU A 194 8.63 26.23 -18.47
N PRO A 195 7.40 25.67 -18.47
CA PRO A 195 6.15 26.46 -18.36
C PRO A 195 6.02 27.25 -17.06
N PHE A 196 6.84 26.95 -16.04
CA PHE A 196 6.81 27.60 -14.73
C PHE A 196 7.46 28.99 -14.69
N CYS A 197 8.30 29.35 -15.67
CA CYS A 197 9.00 30.63 -15.65
C CYS A 197 8.17 31.73 -16.33
N ARG A 198 7.55 32.58 -15.51
CA ARG A 198 6.79 33.73 -15.99
C ARG A 198 7.70 34.80 -16.62
N PRO A 199 7.26 35.46 -17.71
CA PRO A 199 8.02 36.55 -18.35
C PRO A 199 8.35 37.70 -17.40
N SER A 200 7.46 38.03 -16.45
CA SER A 200 7.66 39.08 -15.45
C SER A 200 8.88 38.82 -14.56
N ILE A 201 8.99 37.60 -14.03
CA ILE A 201 10.13 37.18 -13.19
C ILE A 201 11.42 37.11 -14.03
N ARG A 202 11.30 36.68 -15.29
CA ARG A 202 12.45 36.49 -16.18
C ARG A 202 13.25 37.77 -16.43
N LYS A 203 12.58 38.92 -16.55
CA LYS A 203 13.20 40.22 -16.83
C LYS A 203 14.32 40.57 -15.85
N ASN A 204 14.15 40.19 -14.59
CA ASN A 204 15.06 40.57 -13.50
C ASN A 204 15.63 39.33 -12.79
N CYS A 205 15.60 38.14 -13.37
CA CYS A 205 16.05 36.93 -12.69
C CYS A 205 17.60 36.79 -12.76
N PRO A 206 18.33 36.72 -11.62
CA PRO A 206 19.79 36.58 -11.62
C PRO A 206 20.26 35.31 -12.36
N ILE A 207 19.53 34.21 -12.22
CA ILE A 207 19.88 32.91 -12.80
C ILE A 207 19.70 32.91 -14.32
N TYR A 208 18.63 33.56 -14.81
CA TYR A 208 18.36 33.70 -16.25
C TYR A 208 19.48 34.49 -16.93
N HIS A 209 19.85 35.63 -16.35
CA HIS A 209 20.87 36.52 -16.88
C HIS A 209 22.28 35.93 -16.75
N ALA A 210 22.55 35.12 -15.73
CA ALA A 210 23.78 34.34 -15.61
C ALA A 210 23.86 33.13 -16.56
N ARG A 211 22.75 32.78 -17.25
CA ARG A 211 22.64 31.59 -18.12
C ARG A 211 23.03 30.28 -17.43
N ARG A 212 22.80 30.19 -16.11
CA ARG A 212 23.08 28.98 -15.29
C ARG A 212 21.81 28.21 -15.02
N ALA A 213 21.93 26.90 -14.76
CA ALA A 213 20.79 26.09 -14.37
C ALA A 213 20.59 26.16 -12.86
N CYS A 214 19.38 26.53 -12.40
CA CYS A 214 19.07 26.67 -10.97
C CYS A 214 19.42 25.42 -10.14
N TRP A 215 19.21 24.22 -10.69
CA TRP A 215 19.51 22.97 -10.00
C TRP A 215 21.01 22.64 -9.94
N ARG A 216 21.83 23.21 -10.84
CA ARG A 216 23.31 23.05 -10.75
C ARG A 216 23.89 23.95 -9.68
N GLU A 217 23.33 25.15 -9.54
CA GLU A 217 23.73 26.11 -8.51
C GLU A 217 23.09 25.80 -7.14
N GLY A 218 22.07 24.93 -7.09
CA GLY A 218 21.34 24.60 -5.86
C GLY A 218 20.48 25.75 -5.32
N VAL A 219 20.16 26.73 -6.18
CA VAL A 219 19.40 27.93 -5.84
C VAL A 219 18.45 28.28 -6.98
N GLY A 220 17.19 28.56 -6.66
CA GLY A 220 16.14 28.78 -7.66
C GLY A 220 14.94 29.50 -7.06
N CYS A 221 14.13 30.13 -7.92
CA CYS A 221 13.00 30.96 -7.49
C CYS A 221 11.93 30.24 -6.64
N MET A 222 11.83 28.90 -6.74
CA MET A 222 10.87 28.09 -5.97
C MET A 222 11.50 27.36 -4.77
N CYS A 223 12.82 27.40 -4.60
CA CYS A 223 13.53 26.76 -3.48
C CYS A 223 14.32 27.75 -2.61
N GLU A 224 14.57 28.97 -3.09
CA GLU A 224 15.26 30.04 -2.37
C GLU A 224 14.50 31.35 -2.55
N GLU A 225 13.91 31.85 -1.46
CA GLU A 225 13.04 33.03 -1.44
C GLU A 225 13.77 34.30 -1.89
N ARG A 226 15.07 34.41 -1.57
CA ARG A 226 15.89 35.55 -1.98
C ARG A 226 15.95 35.72 -3.49
N VAL A 227 15.88 34.62 -4.26
CA VAL A 227 15.93 34.68 -5.74
C VAL A 227 14.67 35.33 -6.29
N ILE A 228 13.49 35.02 -5.74
CA ILE A 228 12.22 35.61 -6.20
C ILE A 228 12.09 37.06 -5.74
N LEU A 229 12.46 37.37 -4.48
CA LEU A 229 12.43 38.73 -3.96
C LEU A 229 13.34 39.66 -4.76
N GLN A 230 14.57 39.24 -5.04
CA GLN A 230 15.51 40.03 -5.83
C GLN A 230 15.02 40.27 -7.28
N ALA A 231 14.28 39.31 -7.86
CA ALA A 231 13.66 39.46 -9.17
C ALA A 231 12.48 40.45 -9.13
N LEU A 232 11.65 40.40 -8.08
CA LEU A 232 10.52 41.31 -7.90
C LEU A 232 10.99 42.75 -7.59
N GLU A 233 12.05 42.90 -6.81
CA GLU A 233 12.67 44.19 -6.48
C GLU A 233 13.48 44.81 -7.63
N GLY A 234 13.67 44.08 -8.74
CA GLY A 234 14.45 44.56 -9.88
C GLY A 234 15.97 44.60 -9.68
N LYS A 235 16.49 43.92 -8.64
CA LYS A 235 17.92 43.92 -8.26
C LYS A 235 18.71 42.73 -8.81
N GLY A 236 18.14 41.96 -9.72
CA GLY A 236 18.66 40.64 -10.06
C GLY A 236 19.83 40.57 -11.04
N ALA A 237 19.98 41.51 -11.97
CA ALA A 237 21.15 41.52 -12.87
C ALA A 237 21.20 42.81 -13.71
N PRO A 238 22.11 43.74 -13.41
CA PRO A 238 22.21 45.00 -14.15
C PRO A 238 23.14 44.93 -15.38
N SER A 239 23.96 43.88 -15.54
CA SER A 239 25.00 43.83 -16.58
C SER A 239 24.57 43.00 -17.81
N PRO A 240 24.91 43.43 -19.04
CA PRO A 240 24.70 42.64 -20.25
C PRO A 240 25.61 41.41 -20.36
N ASP A 241 26.71 41.33 -19.59
CA ASP A 241 27.61 40.15 -19.59
C ASP A 241 27.13 39.07 -18.58
N PRO A 242 26.79 37.85 -19.04
CA PRO A 242 26.36 36.75 -18.18
C PRO A 242 27.36 36.36 -17.09
N ARG A 243 28.67 36.53 -17.32
CA ARG A 243 29.70 36.13 -16.36
C ARG A 243 29.70 37.03 -15.12
N GLN A 244 29.42 38.32 -15.31
CA GLN A 244 29.32 39.27 -14.21
C GLN A 244 28.06 39.03 -13.38
N ASN A 245 26.99 38.54 -14.02
CA ASN A 245 25.71 38.26 -13.39
C ASN A 245 25.73 37.08 -12.39
N VAL A 246 26.74 36.21 -12.46
CA VAL A 246 26.89 35.09 -11.50
C VAL A 246 27.03 35.58 -10.05
N ARG A 247 27.66 36.75 -9.84
CA ARG A 247 27.86 37.33 -8.51
C ARG A 247 26.56 37.76 -7.83
N PHE A 248 25.50 37.99 -8.62
CA PHE A 248 24.19 38.41 -8.14
C PHE A 248 23.30 37.22 -7.76
N ILE A 249 23.77 35.98 -7.91
CA ILE A 249 23.04 34.79 -7.47
C ILE A 249 23.13 34.70 -5.93
N PRO A 250 22.00 34.76 -5.20
CA PRO A 250 22.02 34.78 -3.74
C PRO A 250 22.21 33.37 -3.19
N TYR A 251 23.44 33.01 -2.82
CA TYR A 251 23.73 31.76 -2.13
C TYR A 251 23.48 31.88 -0.64
N ASN A 252 22.55 31.09 -0.12
CA ASN A 252 22.37 30.98 1.32
C ASN A 252 23.50 30.12 1.93
N ARG A 253 24.36 30.75 2.74
CA ARG A 253 25.47 30.07 3.43
C ARG A 253 25.07 29.45 4.77
N HIS A 254 23.88 29.76 5.29
CA HIS A 254 23.40 29.24 6.58
C HIS A 254 22.77 27.86 6.48
N LEU A 255 22.40 27.42 5.28
CA LEU A 255 21.80 26.09 5.06
C LEU A 255 22.89 25.05 4.78
N SER A 256 22.75 23.89 5.41
CA SER A 256 23.57 22.72 5.12
C SER A 256 23.32 22.22 3.69
N LYS A 257 24.20 21.35 3.17
CA LYS A 257 24.00 20.75 1.84
C LYS A 257 22.73 19.90 1.79
N GLU A 258 22.42 19.20 2.88
CA GLU A 258 21.25 18.33 3.00
C GLU A 258 19.95 19.15 2.98
N GLU A 259 19.90 20.26 3.71
CA GLU A 259 18.74 21.16 3.72
C GLU A 259 18.49 21.80 2.35
N LYS A 260 19.57 22.15 1.61
CA LYS A 260 19.46 22.64 0.23
C LYS A 260 18.92 21.59 -0.71
N GLN A 261 19.38 20.34 -0.56
CA GLN A 261 18.85 19.22 -1.33
C GLN A 261 17.36 19.03 -1.02
N GLU A 262 16.95 19.00 0.25
CA GLU A 262 15.55 18.87 0.69
C GLU A 262 14.64 19.93 0.05
N ARG A 263 15.07 21.20 0.06
CA ARG A 263 14.34 22.29 -0.63
C ARG A 263 14.24 22.06 -2.14
N CYS A 264 15.30 21.58 -2.78
CA CYS A 264 15.25 21.18 -4.19
C CYS A 264 14.33 19.98 -4.41
N ARG A 265 14.18 19.06 -3.45
CA ARG A 265 13.25 17.92 -3.55
C ARG A 265 11.80 18.38 -3.63
N ASN A 266 11.46 19.47 -2.94
CA ASN A 266 10.11 20.04 -2.90
C ASN A 266 9.88 21.07 -4.03
N CYS A 267 10.90 21.40 -4.83
CA CYS A 267 10.81 22.35 -5.91
C CYS A 267 10.12 21.77 -7.16
N ILE A 268 9.04 22.41 -7.61
CA ILE A 268 8.24 21.97 -8.77
C ILE A 268 9.08 21.91 -10.06
N ILE A 269 9.99 22.88 -10.25
CA ILE A 269 10.85 22.97 -11.44
C ILE A 269 11.83 21.80 -11.49
N TYR A 270 12.39 21.44 -10.34
CA TYR A 270 13.32 20.32 -10.22
C TYR A 270 12.60 18.99 -10.46
N ASN A 271 11.44 18.79 -9.84
CA ASN A 271 10.62 17.58 -10.01
C ASN A 271 10.17 17.39 -11.45
N TYR A 272 9.80 18.47 -12.14
CA TYR A 272 9.46 18.41 -13.56
C TYR A 272 10.61 17.93 -14.44
N ARG A 273 11.83 18.38 -14.14
CA ARG A 273 13.03 17.90 -14.85
C ARG A 273 13.32 16.43 -14.56
N GLN A 274 13.11 15.97 -13.32
CA GLN A 274 13.25 14.55 -13.00
C GLN A 274 12.19 13.70 -13.70
N GLN A 275 10.96 14.21 -13.83
CA GLN A 275 9.92 13.58 -14.63
C GLN A 275 10.33 13.42 -16.10
N GLN A 276 10.93 14.45 -16.71
CA GLN A 276 11.46 14.35 -18.08
C GLN A 276 12.57 13.29 -18.20
N LYS A 277 13.48 13.18 -17.22
CA LYS A 277 14.48 12.08 -17.20
C LYS A 277 13.82 10.71 -17.08
N TYR A 278 12.84 10.58 -16.19
CA TYR A 278 12.09 9.34 -16.00
C TYR A 278 11.39 8.91 -17.30
N GLN A 279 10.77 9.85 -18.02
CA GLN A 279 10.11 9.57 -19.30
C GLN A 279 11.05 8.97 -20.36
N VAL A 280 12.34 9.27 -20.32
CA VAL A 280 13.35 8.68 -21.24
C VAL A 280 13.94 7.40 -20.68
N ILE A 281 14.19 7.32 -19.38
CA ILE A 281 14.80 6.14 -18.75
C ILE A 281 13.80 4.97 -18.68
N ALA A 282 12.53 5.24 -18.38
CA ALA A 282 11.49 4.22 -18.23
C ALA A 282 11.37 3.26 -19.44
N PRO A 283 11.26 3.72 -20.70
CA PRO A 283 11.17 2.80 -21.84
C PRO A 283 12.43 1.95 -22.02
N ILE A 284 13.62 2.53 -21.79
CA ILE A 284 14.89 1.78 -21.87
C ILE A 284 14.92 0.67 -20.81
N VAL A 285 14.50 0.99 -19.59
CA VAL A 285 14.43 0.06 -18.48
C VAL A 285 13.41 -1.05 -18.74
N ILE A 286 12.26 -0.74 -19.32
CA ILE A 286 11.25 -1.74 -19.70
C ILE A 286 11.86 -2.72 -20.73
N VAL A 287 12.48 -2.20 -21.80
CA VAL A 287 13.12 -3.05 -22.81
C VAL A 287 14.22 -3.92 -22.21
N ALA A 288 15.08 -3.35 -21.36
CA ALA A 288 16.14 -4.09 -20.67
C ALA A 288 15.57 -5.17 -19.73
N ALA A 289 14.52 -4.86 -18.96
CA ALA A 289 13.89 -5.80 -18.05
C ALA A 289 13.22 -6.96 -18.81
N VAL A 290 12.54 -6.68 -19.93
CA VAL A 290 11.98 -7.72 -20.80
C VAL A 290 13.09 -8.60 -21.39
N ALA A 291 14.18 -8.00 -21.87
CA ALA A 291 15.32 -8.75 -22.41
C ALA A 291 15.95 -9.68 -21.36
N ILE A 292 16.09 -9.20 -20.11
CA ILE A 292 16.55 -10.01 -18.98
C ILE A 292 15.60 -11.20 -18.75
N VAL A 293 14.28 -10.95 -18.69
CA VAL A 293 13.30 -12.03 -18.47
C VAL A 293 13.34 -13.06 -19.59
N VAL A 294 13.46 -12.64 -20.84
CA VAL A 294 13.58 -13.56 -21.99
C VAL A 294 14.87 -14.38 -21.91
N HIS A 295 15.99 -13.75 -21.56
CA HIS A 295 17.28 -14.43 -21.42
C HIS A 295 17.26 -15.49 -20.30
N TYR A 296 16.59 -15.19 -19.18
CA TYR A 296 16.47 -16.08 -18.03
C TYR A 296 15.18 -16.92 -18.01
N ALA A 297 14.41 -16.95 -19.10
CA ALA A 297 13.11 -17.60 -19.14
C ALA A 297 13.16 -19.10 -18.77
N GLN A 298 14.19 -19.82 -19.23
CA GLN A 298 14.37 -21.24 -18.90
C GLN A 298 14.66 -21.47 -17.41
N GLN A 299 15.47 -20.61 -16.79
CA GLN A 299 15.74 -20.69 -15.35
C GLN A 299 14.50 -20.31 -14.54
N ALA A 300 13.76 -19.30 -14.99
CA ALA A 300 12.50 -18.89 -14.38
C ALA A 300 11.46 -20.04 -14.39
N GLN A 301 11.39 -20.83 -15.47
CA GLN A 301 10.53 -22.03 -15.53
C GLN A 301 10.90 -23.06 -14.47
N GLN A 302 12.19 -23.33 -14.27
CA GLN A 302 12.63 -24.30 -13.27
C GLN A 302 12.28 -23.84 -11.85
N ILE A 303 12.51 -22.57 -11.54
CA ILE A 303 12.14 -21.96 -10.25
C ILE A 303 10.62 -22.01 -10.07
N LEU A 304 9.85 -21.67 -11.12
CA LEU A 304 8.39 -21.71 -11.09
C LEU A 304 7.89 -23.12 -10.73
N PHE A 305 8.42 -24.18 -11.34
CA PHE A 305 8.02 -25.54 -11.02
C PHE A 305 8.43 -25.96 -9.60
N GLN A 306 9.58 -25.50 -9.09
CA GLN A 306 9.97 -25.76 -7.71
C GLN A 306 9.02 -25.08 -6.71
N VAL A 307 8.63 -23.83 -6.98
CA VAL A 307 7.66 -23.09 -6.18
C VAL A 307 6.30 -23.79 -6.24
N LEU A 308 5.83 -24.16 -7.42
CA LEU A 308 4.57 -24.89 -7.59
C LEU A 308 4.56 -26.22 -6.84
N ARG A 309 5.64 -27.00 -6.86
CA ARG A 309 5.76 -28.22 -6.03
C ARG A 309 5.68 -27.94 -4.54
N THR A 310 6.29 -26.84 -4.11
CA THR A 310 6.28 -26.43 -2.71
C THR A 310 4.86 -26.04 -2.29
N VAL A 311 4.15 -25.32 -3.15
CA VAL A 311 2.73 -24.98 -2.97
C VAL A 311 1.86 -26.23 -2.99
N ASP A 312 2.05 -27.15 -3.95
CA ASP A 312 1.31 -28.42 -4.03
C ASP A 312 1.50 -29.25 -2.75
N ASN A 313 2.74 -29.37 -2.25
CA ASN A 313 3.04 -30.08 -1.00
C ASN A 313 2.43 -29.40 0.23
N PHE A 314 2.44 -28.06 0.25
CA PHE A 314 1.82 -27.28 1.32
C PHE A 314 0.29 -27.44 1.32
N VAL A 315 -0.35 -27.30 0.15
CA VAL A 315 -1.79 -27.48 -0.04
C VAL A 315 -2.20 -28.91 0.29
N ALA A 316 -1.44 -29.92 -0.11
CA ALA A 316 -1.72 -31.33 0.20
C ALA A 316 -1.75 -31.63 1.71
N ARG A 317 -1.01 -30.86 2.53
CA ARG A 317 -1.03 -31.00 3.99
C ARG A 317 -2.33 -30.47 4.62
N PHE A 318 -2.95 -29.47 3.99
CA PHE A 318 -4.18 -28.84 4.47
C PHE A 318 -5.43 -29.36 3.76
N ALA A 319 -5.30 -29.99 2.59
CA ALA A 319 -6.44 -30.53 1.87
C ALA A 319 -7.09 -31.69 2.64
N PHE A 320 -8.43 -31.65 2.76
CA PHE A 320 -9.22 -32.70 3.42
C PHE A 320 -9.47 -33.92 2.51
N LEU A 321 -8.50 -34.29 1.68
CA LEU A 321 -8.67 -35.36 0.69
C LEU A 321 -8.10 -36.68 1.23
N PRO A 322 -8.77 -37.82 0.98
CA PRO A 322 -8.31 -39.13 1.41
C PRO A 322 -6.98 -39.46 0.73
N SER A 323 -6.04 -40.00 1.50
CA SER A 323 -4.70 -40.37 1.02
C SER A 323 -4.68 -41.63 0.15
N SER A 324 -5.78 -42.38 0.13
CA SER A 324 -5.86 -43.75 -0.40
C SER A 324 -6.73 -43.95 -1.64
N GLY A 325 -7.15 -42.88 -2.33
CA GLY A 325 -7.98 -42.99 -3.54
C GLY A 325 -7.31 -42.43 -4.78
N GLU A 326 -7.36 -43.18 -5.88
CA GLU A 326 -6.94 -42.92 -7.27
C GLU A 326 -7.37 -41.58 -7.90
N VAL A 327 -7.87 -40.62 -7.13
CA VAL A 327 -8.06 -39.26 -7.59
C VAL A 327 -6.69 -38.58 -7.57
N GLN A 328 -5.89 -38.85 -8.60
CA GLN A 328 -4.77 -37.99 -8.98
C GLN A 328 -5.36 -36.60 -9.26
N TYR A 329 -5.43 -35.75 -8.24
CA TYR A 329 -5.62 -34.34 -8.47
C TYR A 329 -4.50 -33.91 -9.40
N MET A 330 -4.90 -33.27 -10.48
CA MET A 330 -4.02 -32.66 -11.45
C MET A 330 -3.18 -31.62 -10.68
N LYS A 331 -1.98 -32.02 -10.23
CA LYS A 331 -1.03 -31.16 -9.52
C LYS A 331 -0.96 -29.83 -10.27
N ILE A 332 -0.87 -28.70 -9.57
CA ILE A 332 -0.80 -27.41 -10.26
C ILE A 332 0.43 -27.41 -11.19
N GLU A 333 1.50 -28.12 -10.78
CA GLU A 333 2.63 -28.45 -11.65
C GLU A 333 2.23 -29.22 -12.93
N SER A 334 1.38 -30.25 -12.84
CA SER A 334 1.00 -31.06 -13.99
C SER A 334 0.06 -30.33 -14.96
N LEU A 335 -0.80 -29.43 -14.47
CA LEU A 335 -1.56 -28.49 -15.32
C LEU A 335 -0.65 -27.47 -16.02
N ALA A 336 0.30 -26.91 -15.28
CA ALA A 336 1.23 -25.93 -15.85
C ALA A 336 2.12 -26.57 -16.92
N ARG A 337 2.51 -27.84 -16.74
CA ARG A 337 3.31 -28.60 -17.71
C ARG A 337 2.51 -29.14 -18.90
N SER A 338 1.21 -29.36 -18.75
CA SER A 338 0.38 -29.94 -19.83
C SER A 338 0.10 -28.95 -20.95
N SER A 339 0.23 -27.65 -20.70
CA SER A 339 -0.01 -26.60 -21.69
C SER A 339 1.15 -25.60 -21.74
N GLU A 340 1.83 -25.57 -22.89
CA GLU A 340 2.89 -24.61 -23.17
C GLU A 340 2.38 -23.15 -23.06
N PHE A 341 1.12 -22.93 -23.45
CA PHE A 341 0.43 -21.65 -23.32
C PHE A 341 0.35 -21.17 -21.86
N VAL A 342 -0.03 -22.05 -20.93
CA VAL A 342 -0.16 -21.70 -19.50
C VAL A 342 1.20 -21.35 -18.91
N THR A 343 2.25 -22.08 -19.27
CA THR A 343 3.62 -21.79 -18.84
C THR A 343 4.08 -20.40 -19.32
N TRP A 344 3.90 -20.09 -20.60
CA TRP A 344 4.27 -18.77 -21.14
C TRP A 344 3.41 -17.63 -20.58
N MET A 345 2.13 -17.87 -20.31
CA MET A 345 1.26 -16.91 -19.64
C MET A 345 1.77 -16.58 -18.23
N MET A 346 2.16 -17.58 -17.44
CA MET A 346 2.71 -17.37 -16.09
C MET A 346 4.05 -16.62 -16.14
N ILE A 347 4.93 -16.94 -17.09
CA ILE A 347 6.17 -16.18 -17.31
C ILE A 347 5.85 -14.73 -17.67
N GLY A 348 4.83 -14.49 -18.50
CA GLY A 348 4.36 -13.14 -18.83
C GLY A 348 3.90 -12.35 -17.59
N ILE A 349 3.14 -12.98 -16.69
CA ILE A 349 2.73 -12.35 -15.42
C ILE A 349 3.95 -12.01 -14.56
N ILE A 350 4.89 -12.94 -14.41
CA ILE A 350 6.14 -12.71 -13.67
C ILE A 350 6.95 -11.57 -14.31
N ALA A 351 7.00 -11.51 -15.64
CA ALA A 351 7.67 -10.44 -16.37
C ALA A 351 7.07 -9.08 -16.05
N VAL A 352 5.73 -8.97 -16.06
CA VAL A 352 5.02 -7.73 -15.72
C VAL A 352 5.30 -7.31 -14.28
N ILE A 353 5.24 -8.26 -13.33
CA ILE A 353 5.57 -7.99 -11.93
C ILE A 353 7.02 -7.52 -11.79
N PHE A 354 7.96 -8.21 -12.41
CA PHE A 354 9.38 -7.85 -12.40
C PHE A 354 9.62 -6.45 -12.96
N VAL A 355 9.05 -6.13 -14.13
CA VAL A 355 9.11 -4.80 -14.74
C VAL A 355 8.54 -3.74 -13.79
N SER A 356 7.42 -4.01 -13.13
CA SER A 356 6.81 -3.11 -12.15
C SER A 356 7.76 -2.80 -10.98
N TYR A 357 8.42 -3.82 -10.42
CA TYR A 357 9.39 -3.63 -9.35
C TYR A 357 10.63 -2.88 -9.79
N VAL A 358 11.19 -3.20 -10.96
CA VAL A 358 12.35 -2.50 -11.51
C VAL A 358 12.02 -1.02 -11.77
N LEU A 359 10.82 -0.72 -12.28
CA LEU A 359 10.36 0.66 -12.46
C LEU A 359 10.22 1.40 -11.13
N ARG A 360 9.69 0.76 -10.07
CA ARG A 360 9.66 1.35 -8.72
C ARG A 360 11.05 1.67 -8.18
N VAL A 361 12.02 0.79 -8.41
CA VAL A 361 13.41 1.03 -8.01
C VAL A 361 13.99 2.22 -8.77
N VAL A 362 13.75 2.31 -10.07
CA VAL A 362 14.18 3.46 -10.89
C VAL A 362 13.49 4.76 -10.47
N GLU A 363 12.20 4.71 -10.17
CA GLU A 363 11.43 5.82 -9.61
C GLU A 363 12.04 6.29 -8.28
N TYR A 364 12.37 5.34 -7.40
CA TYR A 364 13.07 5.63 -6.15
C TYR A 364 14.42 6.32 -6.41
N PHE A 365 15.25 5.81 -7.33
CA PHE A 365 16.53 6.46 -7.66
C PHE A 365 16.36 7.87 -8.23
N ILE A 366 15.34 8.10 -9.06
CA ILE A 366 15.14 9.40 -9.73
C ILE A 366 14.46 10.43 -8.80
N PHE A 367 13.50 10.02 -7.98
CA PHE A 367 12.69 10.94 -7.16
C PHE A 367 13.02 10.95 -5.67
N GLN A 368 13.52 9.85 -5.09
CA GLN A 368 13.76 9.70 -3.65
C GLN A 368 15.25 9.79 -3.28
N LEU A 369 16.14 9.16 -4.06
CA LEU A 369 17.58 9.15 -3.78
C LEU A 369 18.31 10.43 -4.24
N LYS A 370 17.58 11.44 -4.77
CA LYS A 370 18.03 12.76 -5.28
C LYS A 370 19.40 13.18 -4.70
N VAL A 371 20.47 12.99 -5.49
CA VAL A 371 21.82 13.56 -5.26
C VAL A 371 21.93 14.91 -5.96
#